data_AF-A0A9V1F0F2-F1
#
_entry.id   AF-A0A9V1F0F2-F1
#
_cell.length_a   1.000
_cell.length_b   1.000
_cell.length_c   1.000
_cell.angle_alpha   90.00
_cell.angle_beta   90.00
_cell.angle_gamma   90.00
#
_symmetry.space_group_name_H-M   'P 1'
#
loop_
_entity.id
_entity.type
_entity.pdbx_description
1 polymer ?
#
loop_
_entity_poly.entity_id
_entity_poly.type
_entity_poly.pdbx_seq_one_letter_code
_entity_poly.pdbx_strand_id
1 'polypeptide(L)'
;MRRARELLAFCCLVLSTTGRPSRVLCFSLSDFCAQTLNSDVKPGFPKTINPNDSAVLKAARHSVERFNNCTNDIFLFKESHISRALVQIVKGLKYMLDMEIGRTSCKKTQHPSLDNCDFQTNHTLQRM
;
A
#
# COMPACT_ATOMS: atom_id res chain seq x y z
N MET A 1 -46.95 -4.26 12.21
CA MET A 1 -45.98 -3.55 11.36
C MET A 1 -44.64 -4.27 11.44
N ARG A 2 -44.31 -5.09 10.43
CA ARG A 2 -43.11 -5.95 10.41
C ARG A 2 -42.03 -5.26 9.57
N ARG A 3 -40.86 -5.02 10.15
CA ARG A 3 -39.68 -4.49 9.44
C ARG A 3 -39.16 -5.57 8.49
N ALA A 4 -39.19 -5.28 7.20
CA ALA A 4 -38.46 -6.03 6.18
C ALA A 4 -36.95 -5.78 6.40
N ARG A 5 -36.20 -6.84 6.67
CA ARG A 5 -34.74 -6.86 6.58
C ARG A 5 -34.41 -7.30 5.15
N GLU A 6 -33.83 -6.40 4.37
CA GLU A 6 -33.26 -6.75 3.08
C GLU A 6 -32.09 -7.71 3.31
N LEU A 7 -32.23 -8.94 2.83
CA LEU A 7 -31.17 -9.92 2.71
C LEU A 7 -30.51 -9.69 1.34
N LEU A 8 -29.35 -9.02 1.34
CA LEU A 8 -28.46 -8.98 0.18
C LEU A 8 -27.87 -10.38 -0.01
N ALA A 9 -28.43 -11.15 -0.94
CA ALA A 9 -27.89 -12.42 -1.42
C ALA A 9 -26.70 -12.16 -2.35
N PHE A 10 -25.48 -12.47 -1.90
CA PHE A 10 -24.32 -12.57 -2.80
C PHE A 10 -24.34 -13.96 -3.45
N CYS A 11 -24.62 -13.96 -4.76
CA CYS A 11 -24.66 -15.16 -5.60
C CYS A 11 -23.23 -15.60 -5.94
N CYS A 12 -22.82 -16.81 -5.55
CA CYS A 12 -21.61 -17.46 -6.05
C CYS A 12 -22.00 -18.73 -6.81
N LEU A 13 -21.78 -18.73 -8.12
CA LEU A 13 -21.95 -19.89 -8.99
C LEU A 13 -20.78 -20.86 -8.74
N VAL A 14 -21.09 -22.12 -8.40
CA VAL A 14 -20.11 -23.20 -8.26
C VAL A 14 -20.31 -24.21 -9.41
N LEU A 15 -19.32 -24.31 -10.30
CA LEU A 15 -19.20 -25.44 -11.22
C LEU A 15 -18.37 -26.54 -10.55
N SER A 16 -18.97 -27.70 -10.32
CA SER A 16 -18.32 -28.88 -9.77
C SER A 16 -17.95 -29.88 -10.88
N THR A 17 -16.66 -30.20 -11.01
CA THR A 17 -16.21 -31.45 -11.67
C THR A 17 -15.42 -32.28 -10.67
N THR A 18 -15.87 -33.52 -10.48
CA THR A 18 -15.51 -34.48 -9.43
C THR A 18 -14.19 -35.22 -9.67
N GLY A 19 -13.43 -35.56 -8.62
CA GLY A 19 -12.49 -36.70 -8.69
C GLY A 19 -11.33 -36.82 -7.67
N ARG A 20 -11.62 -37.34 -6.45
CA ARG A 20 -10.74 -38.14 -5.54
C ARG A 20 -9.55 -37.47 -4.77
N PRO A 21 -9.09 -38.06 -3.63
CA PRO A 21 -9.31 -37.47 -2.30
C PRO A 21 -8.01 -37.19 -1.50
N SER A 22 -8.16 -36.62 -0.31
CA SER A 22 -7.12 -36.33 0.71
C SER A 22 -6.44 -34.97 0.66
N ARG A 23 -7.19 -33.89 0.43
CA ARG A 23 -7.00 -32.59 1.12
C ARG A 23 -8.38 -31.97 1.25
N VAL A 24 -8.85 -31.80 2.48
CA VAL A 24 -10.06 -31.01 2.73
C VAL A 24 -9.71 -29.57 2.37
N LEU A 25 -9.95 -29.18 1.12
CA LEU A 25 -10.06 -27.79 0.72
C LEU A 25 -11.38 -27.29 1.30
N CYS A 26 -11.35 -26.93 2.58
CA CYS A 26 -12.33 -26.02 3.13
C CYS A 26 -12.18 -24.70 2.36
N PHE A 27 -12.92 -24.57 1.26
CA PHE A 27 -13.45 -23.28 0.82
C PHE A 27 -14.55 -22.88 1.83
N SER A 28 -14.17 -22.68 3.09
CA SER A 28 -15.05 -22.08 4.07
C SER A 28 -14.99 -20.57 3.90
N LEU A 29 -16.14 -19.91 4.02
CA LEU A 29 -16.31 -18.44 4.09
C LEU A 29 -15.56 -17.77 5.28
N SER A 30 -14.55 -18.42 5.84
CA SER A 30 -13.80 -18.03 7.03
C SER A 30 -12.56 -17.17 6.74
N ASP A 31 -12.11 -17.04 5.49
CA ASP A 31 -10.89 -16.27 5.17
C ASP A 31 -11.08 -14.74 5.13
N PHE A 32 -12.29 -14.23 5.36
CA PHE A 32 -12.53 -12.79 5.48
C PHE A 32 -12.33 -12.21 6.89
N CYS A 33 -12.01 -13.04 7.90
CA CYS A 33 -11.88 -12.61 9.30
C CYS A 33 -10.44 -12.70 9.84
N ALA A 34 -9.46 -12.12 9.13
CA ALA A 34 -8.10 -11.94 9.65
C ALA A 34 -7.94 -10.65 10.48
N GLN A 35 -8.81 -10.42 11.47
CA GLN A 35 -8.74 -9.24 12.34
C GLN A 35 -8.11 -9.60 13.70
N THR A 36 -7.18 -8.76 14.19
CA THR A 36 -6.61 -8.91 15.54
C THR A 36 -7.57 -8.31 16.57
N LEU A 37 -8.64 -9.03 16.89
CA LEU A 37 -9.66 -8.58 17.86
C LEU A 37 -9.21 -8.72 19.32
N ASN A 38 -8.23 -9.60 19.60
CA ASN A 38 -7.68 -9.87 20.93
C ASN A 38 -6.26 -9.32 21.06
N SER A 39 -6.09 -8.01 20.89
CA SER A 39 -4.82 -7.34 21.21
C SER A 39 -4.90 -6.76 22.62
N ASP A 40 -3.96 -7.13 23.51
CA ASP A 40 -3.82 -6.50 24.83
C ASP A 40 -3.50 -5.00 24.75
N VAL A 41 -3.02 -4.54 23.59
CA VAL A 41 -2.70 -3.15 23.32
C VAL A 41 -3.68 -2.59 22.28
N LYS A 42 -4.45 -1.58 22.68
CA LYS A 42 -5.29 -0.79 21.77
C LYS A 42 -4.39 0.04 20.85
N PRO A 43 -4.53 -0.03 19.51
CA PRO A 43 -3.80 0.84 18.60
C PRO A 43 -3.98 2.32 18.96
N GLY A 44 -2.92 3.10 18.85
CA GLY A 44 -2.99 4.55 18.98
C GLY A 44 -3.86 5.16 17.87
N PHE A 45 -4.37 6.37 18.10
CA PHE A 45 -5.03 7.14 17.04
C PHE A 45 -3.98 7.84 16.17
N PRO A 46 -4.14 7.92 14.83
CA PRO A 46 -3.22 8.66 13.97
C PRO A 46 -3.10 10.12 14.40
N LYS A 47 -1.88 10.62 14.54
CA LYS A 47 -1.60 12.03 14.88
C LYS A 47 -0.77 12.68 13.78
N THR A 48 -1.01 13.97 13.55
CA THR A 48 -0.20 14.77 12.63
C THR A 48 1.24 14.84 13.11
N ILE A 49 2.18 14.68 12.18
CA ILE A 49 3.62 14.85 12.37
C ILE A 49 4.15 15.81 11.30
N ASN A 50 5.24 16.52 11.60
CA ASN A 50 5.86 17.43 10.65
C ASN A 50 6.32 16.67 9.39
N PRO A 51 5.93 17.09 8.17
CA PRO A 51 6.40 16.47 6.92
C PRO A 51 7.93 16.46 6.76
N ASN A 52 8.62 17.41 7.38
CA ASN A 52 10.09 17.51 7.35
C ASN A 52 10.80 16.72 8.46
N ASP A 53 10.05 15.95 9.26
CA ASP A 53 10.64 15.07 10.28
C ASP A 53 11.52 13.99 9.61
N SER A 54 12.70 13.73 10.17
CA SER A 54 13.66 12.80 9.59
C SER A 54 13.11 11.37 9.41
N ALA A 55 12.20 10.92 10.28
CA ALA A 55 11.58 9.61 10.16
C ALA A 55 10.50 9.59 9.07
N VAL A 56 9.80 10.71 8.88
CA VAL A 56 8.86 10.90 7.77
C VAL A 56 9.60 10.88 6.43
N LEU A 57 10.73 11.59 6.32
CA LEU A 57 11.56 11.58 5.10
C LEU A 57 12.05 10.16 4.75
N LYS A 58 12.47 9.38 5.77
CA LYS A 58 12.84 7.97 5.58
C LYS A 58 11.66 7.10 5.14
N ALA A 59 10.48 7.31 5.72
CA ALA A 59 9.27 6.58 5.34
C ALA A 59 8.83 6.92 3.90
N ALA A 60 8.97 8.19 3.48
CA ALA A 60 8.72 8.63 2.11
C ALA A 60 9.69 7.97 1.13
N ARG A 61 11.00 8.02 1.42
CA ARG A 61 12.02 7.34 0.61
C ARG A 61 11.72 5.85 0.44
N HIS A 62 11.43 5.15 1.53
CA HIS A 62 11.07 3.73 1.49
C HIS A 62 9.82 3.45 0.65
N SER A 63 8.81 4.33 0.74
CA SER A 63 7.58 4.22 -0.06
C SER A 63 7.85 4.37 -1.55
N VAL A 64 8.73 5.29 -1.94
CA VAL A 64 9.13 5.48 -3.34
C VAL A 64 9.99 4.32 -3.86
N GLU A 65 10.93 3.81 -3.07
CA GLU A 65 11.69 2.61 -3.42
C GLU A 65 10.77 1.40 -3.64
N ARG A 66 9.75 1.23 -2.78
CA ARG A 66 8.75 0.19 -2.95
C ARG A 66 7.93 0.40 -4.21
N PHE A 67 7.52 1.64 -4.51
CA PHE A 67 6.82 1.99 -5.74
C PHE A 67 7.65 1.65 -6.98
N ASN A 68 8.94 2.01 -6.98
CA ASN A 68 9.87 1.67 -8.06
C ASN A 68 10.00 0.15 -8.24
N ASN A 69 9.98 -0.62 -7.15
CA ASN A 69 10.04 -2.08 -7.24
C ASN A 69 8.74 -2.70 -7.76
N CYS A 70 7.58 -2.11 -7.43
CA CYS A 70 6.27 -2.59 -7.86
C CYS A 70 5.85 -2.14 -9.27
N THR A 71 6.58 -1.20 -9.88
CA THR A 71 6.29 -0.69 -11.22
C THR A 71 7.33 -1.14 -12.25
N ASN A 72 6.91 -1.15 -13.52
CA ASN A 72 7.71 -1.56 -14.67
C ASN A 72 8.23 -0.37 -15.50
N ASP A 73 8.23 0.84 -14.93
CA ASP A 73 8.82 2.00 -15.60
C ASP A 73 10.33 1.79 -15.78
N ILE A 74 10.87 2.30 -16.89
CA ILE A 74 12.31 2.21 -17.19
C ILE A 74 13.13 3.18 -16.32
N PHE A 75 12.49 4.26 -15.85
CA PHE A 75 13.07 5.27 -14.99
C PHE A 75 12.64 5.10 -13.53
N LEU A 76 13.47 5.58 -12.62
CA LEU A 76 13.12 5.64 -11.21
C LEU A 76 12.25 6.85 -10.91
N PHE A 77 11.36 6.72 -9.94
CA PHE A 77 10.67 7.82 -9.29
C PHE A 77 11.40 8.23 -8.01
N LYS A 78 11.25 9.50 -7.62
CA LYS A 78 11.80 10.11 -6.40
C LYS A 78 10.71 10.94 -5.72
N GLU A 79 10.73 11.00 -4.40
CA GLU A 79 9.85 11.88 -3.63
C GLU A 79 10.13 13.35 -3.95
N SER A 80 9.10 14.12 -4.35
CA SER A 80 9.24 15.54 -4.67
C SER A 80 8.76 16.44 -3.54
N HIS A 81 7.61 16.12 -2.95
CA HIS A 81 6.99 16.93 -1.92
C HIS A 81 6.07 16.10 -1.03
N ILE A 82 6.13 16.30 0.29
CA ILE A 82 5.24 15.65 1.26
C ILE A 82 4.27 16.71 1.77
N SER A 83 3.00 16.62 1.37
CA SER A 83 1.98 17.61 1.72
C SER A 83 1.38 17.34 3.11
N ARG A 84 1.25 16.06 3.51
CA ARG A 84 0.73 15.68 4.82
C ARG A 84 1.40 14.41 5.33
N ALA A 85 1.63 14.37 6.64
CA ALA A 85 2.12 13.17 7.33
C ALA A 85 1.36 12.93 8.62
N LEU A 86 0.94 11.68 8.82
CA LEU A 86 0.38 11.17 10.08
C LEU A 86 1.22 9.99 10.57
N VAL A 87 1.30 9.82 11.89
CA VAL A 87 1.92 8.66 12.54
C VAL A 87 0.95 8.00 13.50
N GLN A 88 0.93 6.67 13.48
CA GLN A 88 0.10 5.85 14.37
C GLN A 88 0.97 4.80 15.08
N ILE A 89 0.85 4.74 16.41
CA ILE A 89 1.46 3.67 17.21
C ILE A 89 0.60 2.40 17.08
N VAL A 90 1.21 1.32 16.61
CA VAL A 90 0.62 -0.02 16.48
C VAL A 90 1.61 -1.03 17.09
N LYS A 91 1.79 -2.22 16.52
CA LYS A 91 2.97 -3.08 16.78
C LYS A 91 4.22 -2.52 16.07
N GLY A 92 4.49 -1.22 16.26
CA GLY A 92 5.46 -0.42 15.49
C GLY A 92 4.93 0.98 15.20
N LEU A 93 5.59 1.70 14.28
CA LEU A 93 5.12 3.00 13.77
C LEU A 93 4.55 2.83 12.37
N LYS A 94 3.29 3.25 12.19
CA LYS A 94 2.65 3.33 10.88
C LYS A 94 2.63 4.78 10.44
N TYR A 95 3.36 5.08 9.37
CA TYR A 95 3.33 6.38 8.70
C TYR A 95 2.25 6.37 7.62
N MET A 96 1.47 7.45 7.54
CA MET A 96 0.46 7.67 6.51
C MET A 96 0.81 8.98 5.83
N LEU A 97 1.27 8.91 4.59
CA LEU A 97 1.87 10.02 3.87
C LEU A 97 1.01 10.38 2.66
N ASP A 98 0.66 11.67 2.56
CA ASP A 98 0.19 12.27 1.32
C ASP A 98 1.40 12.96 0.71
N MET A 99 1.93 12.40 -0.39
CA MET A 99 3.15 12.88 -1.04
C MET A 99 3.06 12.77 -2.55
N GLU A 100 3.80 13.66 -3.21
CA GLU A 100 4.02 13.65 -4.64
C GLU A 100 5.33 12.92 -4.96
N ILE A 101 5.32 12.15 -6.04
CA ILE A 101 6.49 11.49 -6.59
C ILE A 101 6.67 11.94 -8.03
N GLY A 102 7.92 12.16 -8.42
CA GLY A 102 8.29 12.58 -9.76
C GLY A 102 9.19 11.55 -10.44
N ARG A 103 9.00 11.35 -11.75
CA ARG A 103 9.92 10.54 -12.56
C ARG A 103 11.29 11.26 -12.66
N THR A 104 12.36 10.49 -12.60
CA THR A 104 13.75 10.97 -12.69
C THR A 104 14.37 10.62 -14.05
N SER A 105 15.56 11.14 -14.31
CA SER A 105 16.39 10.77 -15.47
C SER A 105 17.14 9.44 -15.29
N CYS A 106 17.17 8.91 -14.07
CA CYS A 106 17.85 7.67 -13.72
C CYS A 106 17.12 6.44 -14.23
N LYS A 107 17.83 5.55 -14.93
CA LYS A 107 17.28 4.25 -15.35
C LYS A 107 17.39 3.21 -14.24
N LYS A 108 16.33 2.42 -14.05
CA LYS A 108 16.27 1.34 -13.04
C LYS A 108 17.38 0.30 -13.22
N THR A 109 17.78 0.01 -14.46
CA THR A 109 18.81 -1.00 -14.80
C THR A 109 20.23 -0.61 -14.38
N GLN A 110 20.50 0.67 -14.15
CA GLN A 110 21.82 1.16 -13.74
C GLN A 110 22.04 1.08 -12.23
N HIS A 111 21.02 0.71 -11.46
CA HIS A 111 21.04 0.66 -9.99
C HIS A 111 21.61 1.94 -9.33
N PRO A 112 21.20 3.15 -9.74
CA PRO A 112 21.72 4.38 -9.16
C PRO A 112 21.15 4.62 -7.76
N SER A 113 21.86 5.41 -6.96
CA SER A 113 21.29 6.00 -5.74
C SER A 113 20.28 7.08 -6.10
N LEU A 114 19.08 7.03 -5.50
CA LEU A 114 18.02 8.04 -5.69
C LEU A 114 18.47 9.45 -5.29
N ASP A 115 19.41 9.59 -4.36
CA ASP A 115 19.91 10.91 -3.95
C ASP A 115 20.57 11.66 -5.11
N ASN A 116 21.21 10.93 -6.03
CA ASN A 116 21.91 11.46 -7.19
C ASN A 116 21.03 11.54 -8.46
N CYS A 117 19.73 11.27 -8.33
CA CYS A 117 18.79 11.29 -9.43
C CYS A 117 18.00 12.60 -9.46
N ASP A 118 18.17 13.33 -10.56
CA ASP A 118 17.41 14.55 -10.84
C ASP A 118 16.06 14.24 -11.48
N PHE A 119 15.08 15.11 -11.26
CA PHE A 119 13.77 14.99 -11.88
C PHE A 119 13.86 15.17 -13.40
N GLN A 120 13.02 14.42 -14.12
CA GLN A 120 12.92 14.50 -15.56
C GLN A 120 12.40 15.88 -15.96
N THR A 121 13.13 16.63 -16.78
CA THR A 121 12.70 17.95 -17.30
C THR A 121 11.90 17.85 -18.59
N ASN A 122 11.95 16.70 -19.26
CA ASN A 122 11.25 16.46 -20.51
C ASN A 122 9.76 16.14 -20.26
N HIS A 123 8.88 17.08 -20.57
CA HIS A 123 7.42 16.98 -20.37
C HIS A 123 6.77 15.80 -21.10
N THR A 124 7.31 15.36 -22.24
CA THR A 124 6.78 14.21 -22.99
C THR A 124 6.98 12.89 -22.23
N LEU A 125 7.96 12.85 -21.31
CA LEU A 125 8.29 11.72 -20.47
C LEU A 125 7.85 11.91 -19.02
N GLN A 126 7.01 12.91 -18.69
CA GLN A 126 6.47 13.12 -17.34
C GLN A 126 5.07 12.48 -17.13
N ARG A 127 4.50 11.85 -18.16
CA ARG A 127 3.16 11.24 -18.06
C ARG A 127 3.20 10.01 -17.14
N MET A 128 2.34 10.00 -16.12
CA MET A 128 2.14 8.86 -15.22
C MET A 128 1.36 7.74 -15.92
#